data_AF-A0A2J7RD86-F1
#
_entry.id   AF-A0A2J7RD86-F1
#
_cell.length_a   1.000
_cell.length_b   1.000
_cell.length_c   1.000
_cell.angle_alpha   90.00
_cell.angle_beta   90.00
_cell.angle_gamma   90.00
#
_symmetry.space_group_name_H-M   'P 1'
#
loop_
_entity.id
_entity.type
_entity.pdbx_description
1 polymer ?
#
loop_
_entity_poly.entity_id
_entity_poly.type
_entity_poly.pdbx_seq_one_letter_code
_entity_poly.pdbx_strand_id
1 'polypeptide(L)'
;MDQNTENSQTGNGVPFKVVDLTREKRKGVVATTLQDLIVRARDKMGLPKDIPVKIVLEQDGTEVDDDEYFSTMERNTTLMVLINDQRWLPPGKLPRYQIIVDEPDSSGMHTKRNLGGLVERLQGDLTHISMLGGKDLELLSDMDPESLADIMPDKTFLEQLKEASGRFLSEKRQAQEAMELLKLYHASQ
;
A
#
# COMPACT_ATOMS: atom_id res chain seq x y z
N MET A 1 7.98 29.89 34.55
CA MET A 1 7.80 28.45 34.80
C MET A 1 7.22 27.85 33.53
N ASP A 2 7.88 27.11 32.65
CA ASP A 2 9.25 26.63 32.52
C ASP A 2 9.41 26.19 31.05
N GLN A 3 10.51 26.60 30.42
CA GLN A 3 11.25 25.88 29.38
C GLN A 3 10.53 25.54 28.05
N ASN A 4 10.55 26.48 27.10
CA ASN A 4 10.56 26.13 25.67
C ASN A 4 12.03 26.02 25.24
N THR A 5 12.57 24.81 25.37
CA THR A 5 13.95 24.46 25.09
C THR A 5 14.35 24.86 23.67
N GLU A 6 15.23 25.86 23.59
CA GLU A 6 16.16 26.04 22.50
C GLU A 6 16.97 24.75 22.32
N ASN A 7 16.95 24.17 21.12
CA ASN A 7 18.12 23.43 20.66
C ASN A 7 18.50 23.91 19.26
N SER A 8 19.21 25.03 19.26
CA SER A 8 20.09 25.47 18.20
C SER A 8 21.25 24.49 18.07
N GLN A 9 21.51 23.99 16.85
CA GLN A 9 22.89 23.68 16.41
C GLN A 9 22.94 23.57 14.88
N THR A 10 23.26 24.70 14.26
CA THR A 10 23.91 24.82 12.96
C THR A 10 25.38 24.37 13.07
N GLY A 11 25.85 23.50 12.19
CA GLY A 11 27.30 23.24 12.00
C GLY A 11 27.64 21.83 11.53
N ASN A 12 28.07 21.68 10.27
CA ASN A 12 28.74 20.51 9.66
C ASN A 12 27.98 19.21 9.36
N GLY A 13 26.66 19.13 9.54
CA GLY A 13 25.88 17.95 9.12
C GLY A 13 25.38 18.02 7.68
N VAL A 14 25.16 16.86 7.05
CA VAL A 14 24.54 16.79 5.71
C VAL A 14 23.02 16.94 5.88
N PRO A 15 22.35 17.82 5.10
CA PRO A 15 20.90 17.94 5.15
C PRO A 15 20.24 16.77 4.40
N PHE A 16 19.34 16.08 5.08
CA PHE A 16 18.48 15.02 4.55
C PHE A 16 17.02 15.40 4.66
N LYS A 17 16.20 14.87 3.76
CA LYS A 17 14.75 15.03 3.79
C LYS A 17 14.16 13.75 4.33
N VAL A 18 13.56 13.77 5.51
CA VAL A 18 12.86 12.62 6.08
C VAL A 18 11.37 12.76 5.81
N VAL A 19 10.72 11.69 5.34
CA VAL A 19 9.28 11.65 5.07
C VAL A 19 8.59 10.53 5.83
N ASP A 20 7.32 10.72 6.16
CA ASP A 20 6.46 9.68 6.72
C ASP A 20 6.12 8.61 5.67
N LEU A 21 5.64 7.44 6.10
CA LEU A 21 5.14 6.38 5.22
C LEU A 21 4.12 6.92 4.21
N THR A 22 3.22 7.81 4.63
CA THR A 22 2.21 8.39 3.74
C THR A 22 2.74 9.49 2.82
N ARG A 23 4.03 9.86 2.93
CA ARG A 23 4.71 10.94 2.19
C ARG A 23 4.03 12.32 2.34
N GLU A 24 3.03 12.43 3.22
CA GLU A 24 2.27 13.66 3.51
C GLU A 24 3.07 14.59 4.42
N LYS A 25 3.77 14.03 5.41
CA LYS A 25 4.66 14.79 6.28
C LYS A 25 6.10 14.64 5.79
N ARG A 26 6.72 15.77 5.51
CA ARG A 26 8.14 15.87 5.12
C ARG A 26 8.86 16.82 6.05
N LYS A 27 9.98 16.41 6.60
CA LYS A 27 10.82 17.17 7.53
C LYS A 27 12.27 17.11 7.11
N GLY A 28 12.90 18.27 7.01
CA GLY A 28 14.36 18.35 6.84
C GLY A 28 15.05 18.04 8.17
N VAL A 29 15.98 17.10 8.14
CA VAL A 29 16.83 16.72 9.27
C VAL A 29 18.28 16.87 8.84
N VAL A 30 19.06 17.60 9.64
CA VAL A 30 20.51 17.72 9.42
C VAL A 30 21.20 16.78 10.39
N ALA A 31 21.99 15.85 9.85
CA ALA A 31 22.70 14.83 10.62
C ALA A 31 24.07 14.52 10.01
N THR A 32 25.01 14.10 10.85
CA THR A 32 26.35 13.62 10.43
C THR A 32 26.46 12.10 10.41
N THR A 33 25.56 11.41 11.10
CA THR A 33 25.60 9.95 11.33
C THR A 33 24.18 9.41 11.28
N LEU A 34 23.99 8.17 10.85
CA LEU A 34 22.68 7.52 10.78
C LEU A 34 21.95 7.53 12.14
N GLN A 35 22.67 7.27 13.23
CA GLN A 35 22.09 7.28 14.57
C GLN A 35 21.56 8.67 14.97
N ASP A 36 22.28 9.75 14.63
CA ASP A 36 21.83 11.13 14.86
C ASP A 36 20.62 11.46 13.99
N LEU A 37 20.61 11.00 12.73
CA LEU A 37 19.45 11.11 11.86
C LEU A 37 18.22 10.44 12.48
N ILE A 38 18.33 9.22 12.98
CA ILE A 38 17.20 8.48 13.59
C ILE A 38 16.65 9.23 14.80
N VAL A 39 17.52 9.70 15.69
CA VAL A 39 17.14 10.42 16.91
C VAL A 39 16.47 11.75 16.58
N ARG A 40 16.97 12.48 15.59
CA ARG A 40 16.36 13.75 15.14
C ARG A 40 15.09 13.51 14.34
N ALA A 41 15.06 12.49 13.50
CA ALA A 41 13.89 12.11 12.71
C ALA A 41 12.71 11.75 13.61
N ARG A 42 12.92 10.90 14.62
CA ARG A 42 11.85 10.56 15.59
C ARG A 42 11.34 11.78 16.34
N ASP A 43 12.25 12.68 16.73
CA ASP A 43 11.90 13.90 17.49
C ASP A 43 11.08 14.85 16.61
N LYS A 44 11.54 15.08 15.37
CA LYS A 44 10.87 15.94 14.40
C LYS A 44 9.53 15.40 13.91
N MET A 45 9.39 14.07 13.89
CA MET A 45 8.18 13.37 13.47
C MET A 45 7.20 13.14 14.61
N GLY A 46 7.61 13.39 15.86
CA GLY A 46 6.78 13.15 17.04
C GLY A 46 6.53 11.67 17.32
N LEU A 47 7.49 10.81 16.96
CA LEU A 47 7.38 9.36 17.15
C LEU A 47 7.75 8.99 18.61
N PRO A 48 6.98 8.10 19.26
CA PRO A 48 7.27 7.67 20.62
C PRO A 48 8.58 6.86 20.66
N LYS A 49 9.39 7.10 21.72
CA LYS A 49 10.73 6.51 21.90
C LYS A 49 10.74 5.00 22.11
N ASP A 50 9.57 4.42 22.36
CA ASP A 50 9.35 3.00 22.65
C ASP A 50 9.25 2.16 21.36
N ILE A 51 9.05 2.80 20.21
CA ILE A 51 8.83 2.11 18.94
C ILE A 51 10.15 2.01 18.15
N PRO A 52 10.51 0.81 17.64
CA PRO A 52 11.65 0.66 16.75
C PRO A 52 11.42 1.44 15.45
N VAL A 53 12.42 2.24 15.08
CA VAL A 53 12.41 3.09 13.89
C VAL A 53 13.42 2.55 12.89
N LYS A 54 13.00 2.43 11.64
CA LYS A 54 13.83 1.99 10.51
C LYS A 54 13.87 3.07 9.44
N ILE A 55 15.04 3.30 8.85
CA ILE A 55 15.26 4.30 7.81
C ILE A 55 15.48 3.60 6.49
N VAL A 56 14.78 4.04 5.46
CA VAL A 56 14.85 3.51 4.10
C VAL A 56 14.96 4.67 3.10
N LEU A 57 15.45 4.42 1.89
CA LEU A 57 15.35 5.40 0.80
C LEU A 57 13.92 5.56 0.33
N GLU A 58 13.49 6.80 0.11
CA GLU A 58 12.17 7.07 -0.46
C GLU A 58 12.03 6.59 -1.91
N GLN A 59 13.14 6.56 -2.67
CA GLN A 59 13.15 6.23 -4.09
C GLN A 59 12.95 4.73 -4.37
N ASP A 60 13.63 3.86 -3.63
CA ASP A 60 13.72 2.42 -3.92
C ASP A 60 13.46 1.53 -2.70
N GLY A 61 13.36 2.11 -1.49
CA GLY A 61 13.09 1.35 -0.28
C GLY A 61 14.28 0.59 0.29
N THR A 62 15.48 0.81 -0.25
CA THR A 62 16.71 0.26 0.32
C THR A 62 16.86 0.70 1.77
N GLU A 63 17.07 -0.26 2.65
CA GLU A 63 17.29 -0.02 4.07
C GLU A 63 18.66 0.61 4.30
N VAL A 64 18.66 1.66 5.13
CA VAL A 64 19.88 2.34 5.57
C VAL A 64 20.13 1.91 7.01
N ASP A 65 20.93 0.88 7.19
CA ASP A 65 21.34 0.37 8.51
C ASP A 65 22.81 0.74 8.87
N ASP A 66 23.61 1.14 7.87
CA ASP A 66 25.03 1.43 8.04
C ASP A 66 25.42 2.88 7.70
N ASP A 67 26.38 3.41 8.46
CA ASP A 67 26.90 4.77 8.28
C ASP A 67 27.75 4.92 7.01
N GLU A 68 28.40 3.85 6.57
CA GLU A 68 29.14 3.82 5.30
C GLU A 68 28.20 4.11 4.12
N TYR A 69 27.03 3.47 4.10
CA TYR A 69 26.02 3.72 3.08
C TYR A 69 25.50 5.16 3.17
N PHE A 70 25.17 5.61 4.38
CA PHE A 70 24.72 6.98 4.64
C PHE A 70 25.72 8.05 4.16
N SER A 71 27.03 7.80 4.30
CA SER A 71 28.09 8.71 3.85
C SER A 71 28.25 8.75 2.32
N THR A 72 27.95 7.66 1.62
CA THR A 72 27.96 7.61 0.15
C THR A 72 26.73 8.27 -0.49
N MET A 73 25.68 8.54 0.29
CA MET A 73 24.47 9.17 -0.21
C MET A 73 24.67 10.64 -0.59
N GLU A 74 23.93 11.08 -1.61
CA GLU A 74 23.96 12.47 -2.05
C GLU A 74 23.34 13.42 -1.02
N ARG A 75 23.82 14.67 -1.01
CA ARG A 75 23.25 15.73 -0.17
C ARG A 75 21.82 16.01 -0.64
N ASN A 76 20.87 16.12 0.30
CA ASN A 76 19.43 16.24 0.06
C ASN A 76 18.71 14.95 -0.36
N THR A 77 19.29 13.77 -0.13
CA THR A 77 18.58 12.50 -0.30
C THR A 77 17.30 12.46 0.54
N THR A 78 16.22 11.94 -0.07
CA THR A 78 14.94 11.72 0.60
C THR A 78 14.93 10.34 1.23
N LEU A 79 14.83 10.32 2.56
CA LEU A 79 14.74 9.14 3.39
C LEU A 79 13.30 9.04 3.91
N MET A 80 12.81 7.83 4.08
CA MET A 80 11.51 7.55 4.67
C MET A 80 11.72 6.85 6.02
N VAL A 81 10.94 7.28 7.01
CA VAL A 81 10.96 6.71 8.35
C VAL A 81 9.82 5.71 8.49
N LEU A 82 10.16 4.50 8.93
CA LEU A 82 9.25 3.39 9.18
C LEU A 82 9.26 3.08 10.68
N ILE A 83 8.11 2.66 11.22
CA ILE A 83 7.94 2.37 12.66
C ILE A 83 7.28 1.00 12.81
N ASN A 84 7.65 0.22 13.83
CA ASN A 84 7.14 -1.15 14.06
C ASN A 84 7.28 -2.04 12.80
N ASP A 85 6.16 -2.30 12.11
CA ASP A 85 6.00 -3.21 10.97
C ASP A 85 5.72 -2.45 9.66
N GLN A 86 5.88 -1.13 9.65
CA GLN A 86 5.74 -0.36 8.41
C GLN A 86 6.81 -0.79 7.41
N ARG A 87 6.39 -1.11 6.17
CA ARG A 87 7.28 -1.42 5.05
C ARG A 87 7.27 -0.27 4.06
N TRP A 88 8.41 -0.02 3.43
CA TRP A 88 8.49 0.96 2.36
C TRP A 88 7.53 0.61 1.23
N LEU A 89 6.86 1.64 0.69
CA LEU A 89 5.97 1.51 -0.45
C LEU A 89 6.41 2.47 -1.57
N PRO A 90 6.48 2.01 -2.82
CA PRO A 90 6.90 2.84 -3.95
C PRO A 90 5.95 4.02 -4.20
N PRO A 91 6.45 5.09 -4.86
CA PRO A 91 5.63 6.25 -5.22
C PRO A 91 4.42 5.81 -6.05
N GLY A 92 3.21 6.13 -5.58
CA GLY A 92 1.96 5.70 -6.22
C GLY A 92 1.23 4.55 -5.50
N LYS A 93 1.90 3.86 -4.56
CA LYS A 93 1.28 2.94 -3.59
C LYS A 93 1.10 3.61 -2.21
N LEU A 94 0.74 4.89 -2.18
CA LEU A 94 0.28 5.51 -0.93
C LEU A 94 -1.01 4.82 -0.48
N PRO A 95 -1.33 4.78 0.83
CA PRO A 95 -2.55 4.17 1.34
C PRO A 95 -3.75 5.09 1.08
N ARG A 96 -3.99 5.46 -0.17
CA ARG A 96 -5.36 5.54 -0.69
C ARG A 96 -5.61 4.21 -1.36
N TYR A 97 -5.98 3.24 -0.53
CA TYR A 97 -6.75 2.06 -0.93
C TYR A 97 -6.38 1.55 -2.32
N GLN A 98 -5.30 0.77 -2.49
CA GLN A 98 -5.20 -0.36 -3.42
C GLN A 98 -3.77 -0.76 -3.84
N ILE A 99 -3.57 -2.08 -3.82
CA ILE A 99 -2.77 -2.89 -4.75
C ILE A 99 -1.24 -2.78 -4.58
N ILE A 100 -0.73 -3.69 -3.75
CA ILE A 100 0.60 -4.28 -3.95
C ILE A 100 0.48 -5.22 -5.16
N VAL A 101 0.93 -4.76 -6.32
CA VAL A 101 1.29 -5.65 -7.43
C VAL A 101 2.56 -6.43 -7.06
N ASP A 102 2.43 -7.75 -7.20
CA ASP A 102 3.41 -8.79 -7.56
C ASP A 102 4.60 -9.06 -6.63
N GLU A 103 4.46 -10.10 -5.78
CA GLU A 103 5.42 -11.21 -5.69
C GLU A 103 4.76 -12.43 -5.00
N PRO A 104 5.14 -13.66 -5.37
CA PRO A 104 4.42 -14.90 -5.06
C PRO A 104 4.74 -15.39 -3.63
N ASP A 105 3.76 -16.08 -3.04
CA ASP A 105 3.86 -16.84 -1.78
C ASP A 105 3.61 -16.07 -0.45
N SER A 106 2.37 -15.59 -0.27
CA SER A 106 1.70 -15.54 1.05
C SER A 106 0.19 -15.31 0.87
N SER A 107 -0.47 -16.32 0.29
CA SER A 107 -1.81 -16.24 -0.34
C SER A 107 -3.01 -16.32 0.62
N GLY A 108 -2.93 -15.78 1.84
CA GLY A 108 -4.07 -15.84 2.78
C GLY A 108 -4.65 -14.48 3.17
N MET A 109 -3.80 -13.55 3.58
CA MET A 109 -4.26 -12.39 4.35
C MET A 109 -4.57 -11.14 3.52
N HIS A 110 -3.96 -11.00 2.33
CA HIS A 110 -4.19 -9.84 1.46
C HIS A 110 -5.43 -10.00 0.58
N THR A 111 -5.72 -11.20 0.08
CA THR A 111 -6.95 -11.49 -0.66
C THR A 111 -8.16 -11.20 0.20
N LYS A 112 -8.17 -11.70 1.46
CA LYS A 112 -9.27 -11.51 2.42
C LYS A 112 -9.62 -10.03 2.66
N ARG A 113 -8.62 -9.14 2.72
CA ARG A 113 -8.84 -7.69 2.90
C ARG A 113 -9.39 -6.98 1.66
N ASN A 114 -8.91 -7.33 0.47
CA ASN A 114 -9.43 -6.75 -0.77
C ASN A 114 -10.87 -7.25 -1.04
N LEU A 115 -11.12 -8.52 -0.74
CA LEU A 115 -12.42 -9.15 -0.88
C LEU A 115 -13.43 -8.57 0.12
N GLY A 116 -13.04 -8.40 1.39
CA GLY A 116 -13.89 -7.76 2.40
C GLY A 116 -14.34 -6.34 2.01
N GLY A 117 -13.42 -5.52 1.47
CA GLY A 117 -13.77 -4.18 0.99
C GLY A 117 -14.67 -4.17 -0.24
N LEU A 118 -14.55 -5.15 -1.15
CA LEU A 118 -15.48 -5.30 -2.27
C LEU A 118 -16.88 -5.72 -1.79
N VAL A 119 -16.94 -6.69 -0.88
CA VAL A 119 -18.19 -7.23 -0.34
C VAL A 119 -18.95 -6.15 0.45
N GLU A 120 -18.27 -5.35 1.28
CA GLU A 120 -18.89 -4.24 2.03
C GLU A 120 -19.49 -3.18 1.10
N ARG A 121 -18.78 -2.85 0.01
CA ARG A 121 -19.28 -1.89 -1.00
C ARG A 121 -20.51 -2.44 -1.73
N LEU A 122 -20.50 -3.72 -2.06
CA LEU A 122 -21.61 -4.40 -2.73
C LEU A 122 -22.81 -4.61 -1.79
N GLN A 123 -22.56 -4.74 -0.49
CA GLN A 123 -23.59 -4.82 0.54
C GLN A 123 -24.33 -3.49 0.69
N GLY A 124 -23.60 -2.37 0.63
CA GLY A 124 -24.19 -1.04 0.65
C GLY A 124 -25.00 -0.72 -0.62
N ASP A 125 -24.51 -1.14 -1.79
CA ASP A 125 -25.19 -0.91 -3.06
C ASP A 125 -24.81 -1.97 -4.13
N LEU A 126 -25.76 -2.85 -4.43
CA LEU A 126 -25.60 -4.00 -5.36
C LEU A 126 -25.31 -3.57 -6.81
N THR A 127 -25.66 -2.34 -7.19
CA THR A 127 -25.47 -1.81 -8.55
C THR A 127 -24.00 -1.70 -8.92
N HIS A 128 -23.10 -1.59 -7.93
CA HIS A 128 -21.67 -1.53 -8.17
C HIS A 128 -21.09 -2.78 -8.82
N ILE A 129 -21.74 -3.94 -8.75
CA ILE A 129 -21.26 -5.20 -9.36
C ILE A 129 -21.02 -5.05 -10.86
N SER A 130 -21.87 -4.26 -11.54
CA SER A 130 -21.79 -4.03 -12.98
C SER A 130 -20.59 -3.17 -13.37
N MET A 131 -20.08 -2.35 -12.45
CA MET A 131 -18.90 -1.50 -12.65
C MET A 131 -17.58 -2.20 -12.30
N LEU A 132 -17.64 -3.40 -11.73
CA LEU A 132 -16.44 -4.12 -11.32
C LEU A 132 -15.62 -4.61 -12.51
N GLY A 133 -14.29 -4.57 -12.35
CA GLY A 133 -13.35 -5.10 -13.33
C GLY A 133 -13.40 -6.62 -13.39
N GLY A 134 -12.81 -7.20 -14.45
CA GLY A 134 -12.68 -8.67 -14.55
C GLY A 134 -11.94 -9.28 -13.38
N LYS A 135 -10.88 -8.61 -12.92
CA LYS A 135 -10.07 -9.03 -11.78
C LYS A 135 -10.85 -9.04 -10.46
N ASP A 136 -11.70 -8.03 -10.22
CA ASP A 136 -12.52 -7.96 -9.01
C ASP A 136 -13.62 -9.04 -9.01
N LEU A 137 -14.24 -9.28 -10.17
CA LEU A 137 -15.25 -10.33 -10.34
C LEU A 137 -14.65 -11.74 -10.21
N GLU A 138 -13.43 -11.97 -10.70
CA GLU A 138 -12.70 -13.22 -10.50
C GLU A 138 -12.44 -13.46 -9.01
N LEU A 139 -11.95 -12.44 -8.28
CA LEU A 139 -11.72 -12.54 -6.84
C LEU A 139 -13.02 -12.83 -6.07
N LEU A 140 -14.13 -12.18 -6.43
CA LEU A 140 -15.44 -12.43 -5.81
C LEU A 140 -15.99 -13.82 -6.17
N SER A 141 -15.72 -14.32 -7.38
CA SER A 141 -16.15 -15.66 -7.81
C SER A 141 -15.30 -16.78 -7.19
N ASP A 142 -14.04 -16.52 -6.89
CA ASP A 142 -13.12 -17.47 -6.25
C ASP A 142 -13.23 -17.46 -4.71
N MET A 143 -13.97 -16.49 -4.15
CA MET A 143 -14.22 -16.32 -2.73
C MET A 143 -14.67 -17.61 -2.01
N ASP A 144 -14.05 -17.89 -0.85
CA ASP A 144 -14.54 -18.87 0.12
C ASP A 144 -15.44 -18.19 1.18
N PRO A 145 -16.76 -18.49 1.21
CA PRO A 145 -17.67 -17.88 2.19
C PRO A 145 -17.35 -18.30 3.63
N GLU A 146 -16.72 -19.48 3.84
CA GLU A 146 -16.35 -19.97 5.16
C GLU A 146 -15.15 -19.23 5.76
N SER A 147 -14.21 -18.80 4.92
CA SER A 147 -13.02 -18.05 5.35
C SER A 147 -13.35 -16.60 5.76
N LEU A 148 -14.45 -16.07 5.23
CA LEU A 148 -14.91 -14.69 5.45
C LEU A 148 -15.99 -14.56 6.51
N ALA A 149 -16.49 -15.66 7.08
CA ALA A 149 -17.47 -15.65 8.16
C ALA A 149 -17.04 -14.81 9.39
N ASP A 150 -15.73 -14.64 9.57
CA ASP A 150 -15.11 -13.81 10.60
C ASP A 150 -15.23 -12.29 10.33
N ILE A 151 -15.30 -11.89 9.06
CA ILE A 151 -15.45 -10.48 8.64
C ILE A 151 -16.91 -10.13 8.43
N MET A 152 -17.66 -11.05 7.83
CA MET A 152 -19.06 -10.85 7.50
C MET A 152 -19.87 -12.11 7.83
N PRO A 153 -20.82 -12.02 8.78
CA PRO A 153 -21.58 -13.18 9.23
C PRO A 153 -22.65 -13.63 8.23
N ASP A 154 -23.00 -12.79 7.25
CA ASP A 154 -24.10 -13.06 6.31
C ASP A 154 -23.68 -13.99 5.17
N LYS A 155 -23.60 -15.29 5.49
CA LYS A 155 -23.19 -16.34 4.54
C LYS A 155 -24.05 -16.36 3.29
N THR A 156 -25.36 -16.18 3.42
CA THR A 156 -26.31 -16.20 2.31
C THR A 156 -26.05 -15.07 1.32
N PHE A 157 -25.66 -13.88 1.79
CA PHE A 157 -25.21 -12.80 0.92
C PHE A 157 -23.89 -13.13 0.22
N LEU A 158 -22.89 -13.66 0.94
CA LEU A 158 -21.60 -14.02 0.33
C LEU A 158 -21.75 -15.07 -0.78
N GLU A 159 -22.59 -16.08 -0.57
CA GLU A 159 -22.88 -17.11 -1.58
C GLU A 159 -23.55 -16.50 -2.81
N GLN A 160 -24.57 -15.66 -2.61
CA GLN A 160 -25.22 -14.95 -3.72
C GLN A 160 -24.27 -14.02 -4.47
N LEU A 161 -23.37 -13.32 -3.75
CA LEU A 161 -22.41 -12.42 -4.35
C LEU A 161 -21.36 -13.17 -5.19
N LYS A 162 -20.90 -14.32 -4.69
CA LYS A 162 -20.03 -15.25 -5.43
C LYS A 162 -20.69 -15.71 -6.72
N GLU A 163 -21.91 -16.23 -6.63
CA GLU A 163 -22.65 -16.70 -7.80
C GLU A 163 -22.93 -15.59 -8.81
N ALA A 164 -23.38 -14.43 -8.35
CA ALA A 164 -23.67 -13.27 -9.20
C ALA A 164 -22.41 -12.78 -9.93
N SER A 165 -21.28 -12.70 -9.21
CA SER A 165 -19.99 -12.28 -9.79
C SER A 165 -19.49 -13.27 -10.84
N GLY A 166 -19.61 -14.57 -10.58
CA GLY A 166 -19.21 -15.62 -11.53
C GLY A 166 -20.06 -15.64 -12.81
N ARG A 167 -21.38 -15.41 -12.68
CA ARG A 167 -22.28 -15.27 -13.84
C ARG A 167 -21.92 -14.05 -14.68
N PHE A 168 -21.76 -12.90 -14.03
CA PHE A 168 -21.44 -11.65 -14.72
C PHE A 168 -20.07 -11.70 -15.42
N LEU A 169 -19.08 -12.34 -14.79
CA LEU A 169 -17.78 -12.59 -15.40
C LEU A 169 -17.91 -13.44 -16.67
N SER A 170 -18.70 -14.52 -16.60
CA SER A 170 -18.93 -15.43 -17.72
C SER A 170 -19.63 -14.76 -18.89
N GLU A 171 -20.68 -13.97 -18.61
CA GLU A 171 -21.38 -13.18 -19.63
C GLU A 171 -20.46 -12.16 -20.29
N LYS A 172 -19.65 -11.45 -19.48
CA LYS A 172 -18.69 -10.49 -20.00
C LYS A 172 -17.65 -11.16 -20.90
N ARG A 173 -17.12 -12.32 -20.48
CA ARG A 173 -16.14 -13.09 -21.28
C ARG A 173 -16.75 -13.54 -22.60
N GLN A 174 -17.97 -14.09 -22.58
CA GLN A 174 -18.68 -14.50 -23.77
C GLN A 174 -18.90 -13.34 -24.76
N ALA A 175 -19.26 -12.16 -24.25
CA ALA A 175 -19.40 -10.96 -25.08
C ALA A 175 -18.06 -10.53 -25.71
N GLN A 176 -16.96 -10.62 -24.96
CA GLN A 176 -15.62 -10.33 -25.48
C GLN A 176 -15.19 -11.32 -26.55
N GLU A 177 -15.41 -12.62 -26.34
CA GLU A 177 -15.11 -13.68 -27.32
C GLU A 177 -15.92 -13.50 -28.61
N ALA A 178 -17.21 -13.18 -28.50
CA ALA A 178 -18.05 -12.89 -29.66
C ALA A 178 -17.55 -11.66 -30.44
N MET A 179 -17.13 -10.60 -29.74
CA MET A 179 -16.53 -9.42 -30.39
C MET A 179 -15.19 -9.74 -31.07
N GLU A 180 -14.36 -10.59 -30.48
CA GLU A 180 -13.10 -11.01 -31.09
C GLU A 180 -13.32 -11.83 -32.36
N LEU A 181 -14.30 -12.74 -32.34
CA LEU A 181 -14.72 -13.50 -33.52
C LEU A 181 -15.17 -12.57 -34.66
N LEU A 182 -15.99 -11.56 -34.34
CA LEU A 182 -16.44 -10.54 -35.31
C LEU A 182 -15.25 -9.75 -35.90
N LYS A 183 -14.28 -9.37 -35.07
CA LYS A 183 -13.06 -8.68 -35.53
C LYS A 183 -12.23 -9.57 -36.46
N LEU A 184 -12.07 -10.85 -36.13
CA LEU A 184 -11.33 -11.80 -36.97
C LEU A 184 -11.98 -11.94 -38.36
N TYR A 185 -13.31 -11.98 -38.41
CA TYR A 185 -14.07 -12.05 -39.65
C TYR A 185 -13.93 -10.77 -40.50
N HIS A 186 -13.93 -9.60 -39.85
CA HIS A 186 -13.76 -8.31 -40.53
C HIS A 186 -12.31 -8.00 -40.92
N ALA A 187 -11.31 -8.57 -40.23
CA ALA A 187 -9.90 -8.44 -40.57
C ALA A 187 -9.47 -9.35 -41.74
N SER A 188 -10.32 -10.30 -42.12
CA SER A 188 -10.08 -11.24 -43.22
C SER A 188 -10.81 -10.84 -44.52
N GLN A 189 -11.34 -9.62 -44.59
CA GLN A 189 -11.86 -8.99 -45.82
C GLN A 189 -10.93 -7.90 -46.34
#